data_AF-A0A4Y2B6I7-F1
#
_entry.id   AF-A0A4Y2B6I7-F1
#
_cell.length_a   1.000
_cell.length_b   1.000
_cell.length_c   1.000
_cell.angle_alpha   90.00
_cell.angle_beta   90.00
_cell.angle_gamma   90.00
#
_symmetry.space_group_name_H-M   'P 1'
#
loop_
_entity.id
_entity.type
_entity.pdbx_description
1 polymer ?
#
loop_
_entity_poly.entity_id
_entity_poly.type
_entity_poly.pdbx_seq_one_letter_code
_entity_poly.pdbx_strand_id
1 'polypeptide(L)'
;MESLLTILLDHNWISSSIADRVMREFNSLCDQPNVVSALKNYSRKTRVDHFWMNLITKDNSCSNLSMVIKLVCTLSHGNANVERGFSVNAECIVENMREELLVARRIVYDTILSIGGINNLQIEKPLIHAARNSYSRFLEASKEKKKQQEGNYIKLQNKRQAEINVKELQRKKAKILEDAQRQADLLNEEIKILSQI
;
A
#
# COMPACT_ATOMS: atom_id res chain seq x y z
N MET A 1 33.81 -9.95 4.69
CA MET A 1 32.47 -10.46 4.35
C MET A 1 32.19 -11.59 5.33
N GLU A 2 31.25 -11.37 6.26
CA GLU A 2 30.82 -12.42 7.19
C GLU A 2 30.09 -13.53 6.41
N SER A 3 30.36 -14.79 6.75
CA SER A 3 29.62 -15.90 6.17
C SER A 3 28.17 -15.85 6.65
N LEU A 4 27.22 -16.19 5.79
CA LEU A 4 25.80 -16.28 6.14
C LEU A 4 25.59 -17.08 7.44
N LEU A 5 26.34 -18.19 7.62
CA LEU A 5 26.23 -19.02 8.82
C LEU A 5 26.71 -18.30 10.08
N THR A 6 27.72 -17.43 9.98
CA THR A 6 28.21 -16.60 11.09
C THR A 6 27.12 -15.63 11.53
N ILE A 7 26.48 -14.94 10.60
CA ILE A 7 25.37 -14.01 10.89
C ILE A 7 24.21 -14.75 11.56
N LEU A 8 23.85 -15.94 11.07
CA LEU A 8 22.78 -16.75 11.66
C LEU A 8 23.12 -17.27 13.07
N LEU A 9 24.41 -17.51 13.36
CA LEU A 9 24.90 -17.89 14.68
C LEU A 9 24.87 -16.71 15.65
N ASP A 10 25.35 -15.55 15.23
CA ASP A 10 25.42 -14.33 16.05
C ASP A 10 24.02 -13.86 16.49
N HIS A 11 23.01 -14.08 15.62
CA HIS A 11 21.61 -13.81 15.94
C HIS A 11 20.88 -14.96 16.65
N ASN A 12 21.57 -16.06 17.00
CA ASN A 12 21.01 -17.26 17.62
C ASN A 12 19.86 -17.91 16.83
N TRP A 13 19.84 -17.77 15.50
CA TRP A 13 18.82 -18.39 14.65
C TRP A 13 19.13 -19.87 14.35
N ILE A 14 20.40 -20.25 14.40
CA ILE A 14 20.89 -21.63 14.28
C ILE A 14 21.92 -21.91 15.37
N SER A 15 22.13 -23.19 15.71
CA SER A 15 23.22 -23.60 16.61
C SER A 15 24.50 -23.92 15.84
N SER A 16 25.66 -23.85 16.50
CA SER A 16 26.96 -24.20 15.90
C SER A 16 26.96 -25.60 15.29
N SER A 17 26.33 -26.57 15.96
CA SER A 17 26.19 -27.94 15.44
C SER A 17 25.38 -28.03 14.13
N ILE A 18 24.37 -27.17 13.96
CA ILE A 18 23.56 -27.10 12.75
C ILE A 18 24.35 -26.43 11.64
N ALA A 19 25.08 -25.35 11.94
CA ALA A 19 25.94 -24.66 10.97
C ALA A 19 26.97 -25.62 10.34
N ASP A 20 27.65 -26.43 11.14
CA ASP A 20 28.63 -27.41 10.66
C ASP A 20 27.99 -28.53 9.82
N ARG A 21 26.77 -28.97 10.19
CA ARG A 21 26.01 -29.96 9.42
C ARG A 21 25.57 -29.40 8.07
N VAL A 22 25.05 -28.16 8.06
CA VAL A 22 24.63 -27.47 6.83
C VAL A 22 25.82 -27.28 5.88
N MET A 23 26.99 -26.91 6.39
CA MET A 23 28.20 -26.77 5.58
C MET A 23 28.60 -28.10 4.91
N ARG A 24 28.56 -29.22 5.67
CA ARG A 24 28.85 -30.55 5.13
C ARG A 24 27.81 -31.02 4.11
N GLU A 25 26.52 -30.83 4.42
CA GLU A 25 25.41 -31.17 3.51
C GLU A 25 25.51 -30.37 2.20
N PHE A 26 25.84 -29.08 2.28
CA PHE A 26 25.98 -28.23 1.11
C PHE A 26 27.15 -28.64 0.22
N ASN A 27 28.34 -28.88 0.81
CA ASN A 27 29.51 -29.33 0.05
C ASN A 27 29.23 -30.68 -0.62
N SER A 28 28.65 -31.63 0.12
CA SER A 28 28.28 -32.94 -0.42
C SER A 28 27.26 -32.86 -1.57
N LEU A 29 26.34 -31.89 -1.52
CA LEU A 29 25.37 -31.67 -2.60
C LEU A 29 26.05 -31.04 -3.82
N CYS A 30 26.97 -30.09 -3.61
CA CYS A 30 27.72 -29.43 -4.68
C CYS A 30 28.71 -30.36 -5.39
N ASP A 31 29.21 -31.40 -4.73
CA ASP A 31 30.09 -32.39 -5.33
C ASP A 31 29.37 -33.34 -6.30
N GLN A 32 28.03 -33.39 -6.26
CA GLN A 32 27.27 -34.24 -7.17
C GLN A 32 27.26 -33.69 -8.60
N PRO A 33 27.63 -34.49 -9.63
CA PRO A 33 27.70 -34.02 -11.02
C PRO A 33 26.34 -33.59 -11.58
N ASN A 34 25.25 -34.18 -11.08
CA ASN A 34 23.88 -33.81 -11.42
C ASN A 34 23.51 -32.40 -10.92
N VAL A 35 24.01 -32.00 -9.76
CA VAL A 35 23.77 -30.67 -9.18
C VAL A 35 24.62 -29.63 -9.90
N VAL A 36 25.88 -29.93 -10.20
CA VAL A 36 26.76 -29.02 -10.96
C VAL A 36 26.20 -28.72 -12.35
N SER A 37 25.69 -29.73 -13.06
CA SER A 37 25.05 -29.55 -14.36
C SER A 37 23.74 -28.76 -14.26
N ALA A 38 22.92 -29.01 -13.23
CA ALA A 38 21.71 -28.22 -12.97
C ALA A 38 22.02 -26.76 -12.64
N LEU A 39 23.10 -26.48 -11.90
CA LEU A 39 23.57 -25.12 -11.59
C LEU A 39 24.06 -24.39 -12.85
N LYS A 40 24.80 -25.07 -13.73
CA LYS A 40 25.25 -24.49 -15.01
C LYS A 40 24.09 -24.16 -15.95
N ASN A 41 23.04 -24.97 -15.93
CA ASN A 41 21.83 -24.78 -16.75
C ASN A 41 20.79 -23.87 -16.08
N TYR A 42 21.08 -23.31 -14.91
CA TYR A 42 20.15 -22.45 -14.19
C TYR A 42 19.84 -21.19 -14.98
N SER A 43 18.56 -20.90 -15.15
CA SER A 43 18.07 -19.68 -15.80
C SER A 43 17.32 -18.80 -14.80
N ARG A 44 17.49 -17.48 -14.91
CA ARG A 44 16.74 -16.50 -14.09
C ARG A 44 15.22 -16.50 -14.35
N LYS A 45 14.74 -17.29 -15.32
CA LYS A 45 13.31 -17.50 -15.57
C LYS A 45 12.67 -18.46 -14.55
N THR A 46 13.44 -19.37 -13.95
CA THR A 46 12.96 -20.27 -12.90
C THR A 46 13.12 -19.64 -11.54
N ARG A 47 12.14 -19.84 -10.65
CA ARG A 47 12.25 -19.31 -9.28
C ARG A 47 13.36 -20.03 -8.50
N VAL A 48 14.17 -19.26 -7.79
CA VAL A 48 15.33 -19.74 -7.02
C VAL A 48 14.90 -20.74 -5.94
N ASP A 49 13.80 -20.47 -5.24
CA ASP A 49 13.26 -21.33 -4.19
C ASP A 49 12.86 -22.72 -4.73
N HIS A 50 12.15 -22.75 -5.86
CA HIS A 50 11.74 -23.99 -6.51
C HIS A 50 12.94 -24.77 -7.02
N PHE A 51 13.94 -24.07 -7.58
CA PHE A 51 15.17 -24.68 -8.05
C PHE A 51 15.91 -25.40 -6.92
N TRP A 52 16.17 -24.72 -5.80
CA TRP A 52 16.87 -25.32 -4.65
C TRP A 52 16.07 -26.44 -3.99
N MET A 53 14.76 -26.25 -3.80
CA MET A 53 13.92 -27.29 -3.22
C MET A 53 13.88 -28.54 -4.11
N ASN A 54 13.82 -28.40 -5.44
CA ASN A 54 13.85 -29.55 -6.35
C ASN A 54 15.19 -30.30 -6.34
N LEU A 55 16.30 -29.63 -6.04
CA LEU A 55 17.61 -30.27 -5.91
C LEU A 55 17.74 -31.02 -4.58
N ILE A 56 17.28 -30.40 -3.50
CA ILE A 56 17.43 -30.92 -2.13
C ILE A 56 16.46 -32.07 -1.85
N THR A 57 15.22 -32.01 -2.38
CA THR A 57 14.19 -33.02 -2.09
C THR A 57 14.47 -34.38 -2.76
N LYS A 58 15.43 -34.45 -3.70
CA LYS A 58 15.85 -35.71 -4.32
C LYS A 58 16.73 -36.57 -3.42
N ASP A 59 17.46 -35.93 -2.49
CA ASP A 59 18.26 -36.60 -1.47
C ASP A 59 17.67 -36.27 -0.10
N ASN A 60 16.91 -37.20 0.47
CA ASN A 60 16.22 -37.08 1.77
C ASN A 60 17.18 -36.82 2.97
N SER A 61 18.48 -36.70 2.71
CA SER A 61 19.59 -36.56 3.66
C SER A 61 19.89 -35.11 4.07
N CYS A 62 19.37 -34.10 3.35
CA CYS A 62 19.75 -32.69 3.52
C CYS A 62 18.70 -31.84 4.29
N SER A 63 18.25 -32.35 5.45
CA SER A 63 17.17 -31.71 6.22
C SER A 63 17.57 -30.34 6.82
N ASN A 64 18.81 -30.20 7.29
CA ASN A 64 19.29 -28.96 7.90
C ASN A 64 19.53 -27.89 6.83
N LEU A 65 20.11 -28.28 5.69
CA LEU A 65 20.28 -27.40 4.55
C LEU A 65 18.94 -26.89 3.99
N SER A 66 17.92 -27.75 3.91
CA SER A 66 16.57 -27.36 3.50
C SER A 66 15.99 -26.28 4.43
N MET A 67 16.20 -26.41 5.74
CA MET A 67 15.74 -25.42 6.72
C MET A 67 16.40 -24.06 6.49
N VAL A 68 17.73 -24.02 6.33
CA VAL A 68 18.46 -22.77 6.12
C VAL A 68 18.09 -22.11 4.79
N ILE A 69 17.94 -22.88 3.71
CA ILE A 69 17.55 -22.33 2.41
C ILE A 69 16.12 -21.78 2.46
N LYS A 70 15.19 -22.46 3.13
CA LYS A 70 13.85 -21.93 3.35
C LYS A 70 13.91 -20.62 4.13
N LEU A 71 14.67 -20.57 5.22
CA LEU A 71 14.85 -19.37 6.02
C LEU A 71 15.34 -18.21 5.13
N VAL A 72 16.44 -18.39 4.40
CA VAL A 72 17.02 -17.36 3.52
C VAL A 72 16.05 -16.95 2.40
N CYS A 73 15.37 -17.89 1.77
CA CYS A 73 14.39 -17.59 0.71
C CYS A 73 13.09 -16.98 1.25
N THR A 74 12.81 -17.07 2.56
CA THR A 74 11.69 -16.38 3.22
C THR A 74 12.07 -15.01 3.75
N LEU A 75 13.36 -14.73 3.95
CA LEU A 75 13.81 -13.37 4.20
C LEU A 75 13.41 -12.54 2.99
N SER A 76 12.53 -11.56 3.22
CA SER A 76 12.13 -10.65 2.16
C SER A 76 13.39 -10.07 1.55
N HIS A 77 13.56 -10.23 0.23
CA HIS A 77 14.53 -9.44 -0.56
C HIS A 77 14.18 -7.94 -0.58
N GLY A 78 13.41 -7.48 0.41
CA GLY A 78 12.72 -6.22 0.51
C GLY A 78 13.68 -5.15 0.09
N ASN A 79 13.52 -4.72 -1.17
CA ASN A 79 13.85 -3.41 -1.65
C ASN A 79 15.10 -2.79 -1.04
N ALA A 80 16.21 -3.52 -0.86
CA ALA A 80 17.34 -3.03 -0.05
C ALA A 80 17.90 -1.70 -0.58
N ASN A 81 17.71 -1.43 -1.87
CA ASN A 81 18.00 -0.14 -2.50
C ASN A 81 16.97 0.97 -2.18
N VAL A 82 15.68 0.65 -2.16
CA VAL A 82 14.62 1.59 -1.76
C VAL A 82 14.64 1.83 -0.25
N GLU A 83 14.92 0.80 0.55
CA GLU A 83 15.11 0.89 2.01
C GLU A 83 16.36 1.67 2.39
N ARG A 84 17.44 1.58 1.60
CA ARG A 84 18.59 2.49 1.71
C ARG A 84 18.20 3.93 1.41
N GLY A 85 17.38 4.15 0.37
CA GLY A 85 16.79 5.48 0.08
C GLY A 85 15.86 5.99 1.20
N PHE A 86 15.10 5.10 1.83
CA PHE A 86 14.26 5.44 2.99
C PHE A 86 15.05 5.67 4.26
N SER A 87 16.21 5.03 4.45
CA SER A 87 17.10 5.30 5.59
C SER A 87 17.74 6.69 5.49
N VAL A 88 18.14 7.11 4.27
CA VAL A 88 18.65 8.47 4.03
C VAL A 88 17.55 9.51 4.23
N ASN A 89 16.31 9.20 3.85
CA ASN A 89 15.15 10.09 3.98
C ASN A 89 14.28 9.78 5.21
N ALA A 90 14.79 9.06 6.21
CA ALA A 90 13.97 8.50 7.29
C ALA A 90 13.24 9.60 8.08
N GLU A 91 13.91 10.73 8.29
CA GLU A 91 13.38 11.92 8.95
C GLU A 91 12.22 12.54 8.12
N CYS A 92 12.35 12.60 6.80
CA CYS A 92 11.34 13.15 5.88
C CYS A 92 10.11 12.25 5.71
N ILE A 93 10.21 10.95 6.03
CA ILE A 93 9.07 10.02 5.93
C ILE A 93 8.07 10.31 7.05
N VAL A 94 8.53 10.67 8.25
CA VAL A 94 7.64 10.94 9.37
C VAL A 94 6.77 12.17 9.10
N GLU A 95 7.36 13.20 8.50
CA GLU A 95 6.66 14.45 8.18
C GLU A 95 5.72 14.33 6.96
N ASN A 96 6.06 13.49 5.97
CA ASN A 96 5.25 13.30 4.76
C ASN A 96 4.28 12.11 4.81
N MET A 97 4.13 11.45 5.95
CA MET A 97 3.17 10.36 6.09
C MET A 97 1.73 10.90 6.13
N ARG A 98 0.84 10.22 5.39
CA ARG A 98 -0.60 10.48 5.52
C ARG A 98 -1.06 10.03 6.91
N GLU A 99 -2.01 10.76 7.47
CA GLU A 99 -2.62 10.45 8.77
C GLU A 99 -3.09 8.98 8.88
N GLU A 100 -3.73 8.47 7.83
CA GLU A 100 -4.18 7.07 7.73
C GLU A 100 -3.04 6.07 7.98
N LEU A 101 -1.84 6.36 7.45
CA LEU A 101 -0.66 5.50 7.63
C LEU A 101 -0.07 5.62 9.04
N LEU A 102 -0.09 6.82 9.62
CA LEU A 102 0.36 7.04 11.00
C LEU A 102 -0.50 6.26 11.99
N VAL A 103 -1.82 6.33 11.83
CA VAL A 103 -2.78 5.58 12.66
C VAL A 103 -2.55 4.08 12.51
N ALA A 104 -2.44 3.57 11.29
CA ALA A 104 -2.18 2.15 11.04
C ALA A 104 -0.86 1.68 11.68
N ARG A 105 0.22 2.46 11.55
CA ARG A 105 1.51 2.14 12.16
C ARG A 105 1.43 2.09 13.68
N ARG A 106 0.72 3.05 14.29
CA ARG A 106 0.54 3.11 15.74
C ARG A 106 -0.25 1.91 16.26
N ILE A 107 -1.32 1.51 15.57
CA ILE A 107 -2.09 0.30 15.91
C ILE A 107 -1.17 -0.93 15.94
N VAL A 108 -0.33 -1.11 14.91
CA VAL A 108 0.60 -2.24 14.84
C VAL A 108 1.60 -2.20 15.99
N TYR A 109 2.20 -1.04 16.24
CA TYR A 109 3.19 -0.87 17.31
C TYR A 109 2.60 -1.14 18.70
N ASP A 110 1.46 -0.53 19.02
CA ASP A 110 0.77 -0.69 20.30
C ASP A 110 0.32 -2.15 20.51
N THR A 111 -0.09 -2.83 19.43
CA THR A 111 -0.44 -4.26 19.48
C THR A 111 0.78 -5.14 19.79
N ILE A 112 1.92 -4.88 19.16
CA ILE A 112 3.14 -5.65 19.43
C ILE A 112 3.63 -5.43 20.86
N LEU A 113 3.53 -4.19 21.35
CA LEU A 113 3.88 -3.84 22.74
C LEU A 113 2.97 -4.53 23.75
N SER A 114 1.66 -4.54 23.53
CA SER A 114 0.71 -5.16 24.45
C SER A 114 0.88 -6.68 24.56
N ILE A 115 1.37 -7.33 23.50
CA ILE A 115 1.67 -8.76 23.44
C ILE A 115 3.04 -9.10 24.09
N GLY A 116 3.83 -8.09 24.47
CA GLY A 116 5.15 -8.30 25.08
C GLY A 116 6.27 -8.53 24.06
N GLY A 117 6.09 -8.04 22.83
CA GLY A 117 7.10 -8.08 21.77
C GLY A 117 6.78 -9.07 20.65
N ILE A 118 7.57 -8.99 19.59
CA ILE A 118 7.30 -9.71 18.33
C ILE A 118 7.40 -11.23 18.45
N ASN A 119 8.21 -11.73 19.39
CA ASN A 119 8.40 -13.16 19.62
C ASN A 119 7.14 -13.84 20.18
N ASN A 120 6.25 -13.07 20.81
CA ASN A 120 5.01 -13.58 21.41
C ASN A 120 3.81 -13.47 20.45
N LEU A 121 4.00 -12.89 19.24
CA LEU A 121 2.94 -12.69 18.27
C LEU A 121 2.48 -14.04 17.69
N GLN A 122 1.24 -14.41 17.97
CA GLN A 122 0.61 -15.58 17.37
C GLN A 122 0.10 -15.25 15.96
N ILE A 123 0.66 -15.92 14.95
CA ILE A 123 0.25 -15.74 13.55
C ILE A 123 -0.97 -16.62 13.26
N GLU A 124 -2.15 -16.04 13.37
CA GLU A 124 -3.40 -16.74 13.09
C GLU A 124 -3.79 -16.69 11.60
N LYS A 125 -4.67 -17.62 11.18
CA LYS A 125 -5.19 -17.69 9.81
C LYS A 125 -5.75 -16.34 9.29
N PRO A 126 -6.50 -15.54 10.08
CA PRO A 126 -7.00 -14.25 9.62
C PRO A 126 -5.87 -13.29 9.21
N LEU A 127 -4.76 -13.26 9.95
CA LEU A 127 -3.61 -12.40 9.64
C LEU A 127 -2.96 -12.84 8.32
N ILE A 128 -2.82 -14.15 8.10
CA ILE A 128 -2.30 -14.71 6.85
C ILE A 128 -3.22 -14.35 5.67
N HIS A 129 -4.54 -14.46 5.84
CA HIS A 129 -5.51 -14.10 4.81
C HIS A 129 -5.50 -12.59 4.53
N ALA A 130 -5.37 -11.74 5.56
CA ALA A 130 -5.26 -10.30 5.40
C ALA A 130 -4.00 -9.93 4.60
N ALA A 131 -2.85 -10.53 4.93
CA ALA A 131 -1.59 -10.31 4.22
C ALA A 131 -1.69 -10.75 2.75
N ARG A 132 -2.21 -11.96 2.47
CA ARG A 132 -2.37 -12.48 1.10
C ARG A 132 -3.29 -11.63 0.24
N ASN A 133 -4.37 -11.10 0.81
CA ASN A 133 -5.36 -10.31 0.08
C ASN A 133 -5.10 -8.79 0.12
N SER A 134 -4.02 -8.35 0.77
CA SER A 134 -3.68 -6.92 0.96
C SER A 134 -3.66 -6.14 -0.34
N TYR A 135 -3.05 -6.72 -1.39
CA TYR A 135 -2.98 -6.08 -2.70
C TYR A 135 -4.35 -5.93 -3.38
N SER A 136 -5.21 -6.95 -3.28
CA SER A 136 -6.58 -6.88 -3.83
C SER A 136 -7.38 -5.78 -3.14
N ARG A 137 -7.31 -5.72 -1.80
CA ARG A 137 -7.97 -4.67 -1.01
C ARG A 137 -7.45 -3.27 -1.36
N PHE A 138 -6.14 -3.14 -1.59
CA PHE A 138 -5.54 -1.88 -2.03
C PHE A 138 -6.08 -1.44 -3.40
N LEU A 139 -6.22 -2.36 -4.35
CA LEU A 139 -6.77 -2.06 -5.68
C LEU A 139 -8.24 -1.63 -5.60
N GLU A 140 -9.05 -2.29 -4.78
CA GLU A 140 -10.45 -1.93 -4.55
C GLU A 140 -10.56 -0.55 -3.92
N ALA A 141 -9.86 -0.30 -2.82
CA ALA A 141 -9.83 1.00 -2.15
C ALA A 141 -9.35 2.13 -3.09
N SER A 142 -8.34 1.84 -3.94
CA SER A 142 -7.85 2.80 -4.94
C SER A 142 -8.91 3.14 -5.99
N LYS A 143 -9.70 2.15 -6.44
CA LYS A 143 -10.81 2.38 -7.38
C LYS A 143 -11.92 3.19 -6.73
N GLU A 144 -12.28 2.88 -5.50
CA GLU A 144 -13.31 3.64 -4.75
C GLU A 144 -12.89 5.09 -4.54
N LYS A 145 -11.63 5.33 -4.15
CA LYS A 145 -11.10 6.69 -3.95
C LYS A 145 -11.17 7.51 -5.24
N LYS A 146 -10.87 6.91 -6.39
CA LYS A 146 -11.03 7.57 -7.71
C LYS A 146 -12.49 7.94 -7.98
N LYS A 147 -13.42 6.99 -7.80
CA LYS A 147 -14.87 7.24 -7.99
C LYS A 147 -15.39 8.34 -7.07
N GLN A 148 -14.95 8.37 -5.82
CA GLN A 148 -15.33 9.42 -4.87
C GLN A 148 -14.79 10.79 -5.30
N GLN A 149 -13.55 10.86 -5.78
CA GLN A 149 -12.96 12.10 -6.29
C GLN A 149 -13.71 12.62 -7.52
N GLU A 150 -14.04 11.74 -8.48
CA GLU A 150 -14.85 12.08 -9.66
C GLU A 150 -16.25 12.57 -9.25
N GLY A 151 -16.92 11.86 -8.34
CA GLY A 151 -18.23 12.25 -7.83
C GLY A 151 -18.21 13.60 -7.12
N ASN A 152 -17.17 13.87 -6.31
CA ASN A 152 -17.01 15.15 -5.63
C ASN A 152 -16.74 16.30 -6.61
N TYR A 153 -15.96 16.04 -7.66
CA TYR A 153 -15.72 17.01 -8.73
C TYR A 153 -17.02 17.39 -9.45
N ILE A 154 -17.84 16.40 -9.83
CA ILE A 154 -19.14 16.63 -10.48
C ILE A 154 -20.08 17.41 -9.55
N LYS A 155 -20.15 17.06 -8.26
CA LYS A 155 -20.95 17.80 -7.27
C LYS A 155 -20.51 19.26 -7.16
N LEU A 156 -19.20 19.52 -7.16
CA LEU A 156 -18.66 20.87 -7.10
C LEU A 156 -19.01 21.68 -8.36
N GLN A 157 -18.91 21.07 -9.54
CA GLN A 157 -19.32 21.70 -10.80
C GLN A 157 -20.82 22.04 -10.82
N ASN A 158 -21.67 21.09 -10.40
CA ASN A 158 -23.12 21.31 -10.31
C ASN A 158 -23.47 22.43 -9.33
N LYS A 159 -22.78 22.49 -8.17
CA LYS A 159 -22.98 23.59 -7.20
C LYS A 159 -22.62 24.94 -7.81
N ARG A 160 -21.49 25.05 -8.52
CA ARG A 160 -21.10 26.28 -9.21
C ARG A 160 -22.11 26.70 -10.27
N GLN A 161 -22.59 25.75 -11.08
CA GLN A 161 -23.60 26.04 -12.09
C GLN A 161 -24.93 26.51 -11.46
N ALA A 162 -25.35 25.87 -10.37
CA ALA A 162 -26.54 26.29 -9.64
C ALA A 162 -26.39 27.71 -9.07
N GLU A 163 -25.23 28.06 -8.51
CA GLU A 163 -24.95 29.42 -8.01
C GLU A 163 -24.99 30.48 -9.13
N ILE A 164 -24.47 30.16 -10.32
CA ILE A 164 -24.54 31.04 -11.50
C ILE A 164 -26.00 31.23 -11.91
N ASN A 165 -26.76 30.14 -12.04
CA ASN A 165 -28.17 30.18 -12.44
C ASN A 165 -29.02 30.99 -11.45
N VAL A 166 -28.77 30.85 -10.13
CA VAL A 166 -29.45 31.64 -9.10
C VAL A 166 -29.17 33.14 -9.27
N LYS A 167 -27.91 33.53 -9.50
CA LYS A 167 -27.55 34.94 -9.73
C LYS A 167 -28.21 35.50 -10.99
N GLU A 168 -28.29 34.73 -12.07
CA GLU A 168 -29.00 35.14 -13.29
C GLU A 168 -30.50 35.32 -13.06
N LEU A 169 -31.15 34.40 -12.35
CA LEU A 169 -32.57 34.50 -12.03
C LEU A 169 -32.86 35.70 -11.12
N GLN A 170 -32.00 35.98 -10.14
CA GLN A 170 -32.11 37.19 -9.31
C GLN A 170 -32.01 38.48 -10.14
N ARG A 171 -31.08 38.55 -11.08
CA ARG A 171 -30.95 39.70 -12.01
C ARG A 171 -32.20 39.86 -12.89
N LYS A 172 -32.73 38.76 -13.44
CA LYS A 172 -33.96 38.78 -14.24
C LYS A 172 -35.15 39.24 -13.42
N LYS A 173 -35.29 38.73 -12.18
CA LYS A 173 -36.36 39.15 -11.25
C LYS A 173 -36.28 40.65 -10.95
N ALA A 174 -35.08 41.18 -10.68
CA ALA A 174 -34.89 42.60 -10.40
C ALA A 174 -35.29 43.49 -11.59
N LYS A 175 -34.91 43.11 -12.82
CA LYS A 175 -35.32 43.84 -14.03
C LYS A 175 -36.83 43.86 -14.22
N ILE A 176 -37.49 42.71 -14.06
CA ILE A 176 -38.96 42.61 -14.21
C ILE A 176 -39.68 43.48 -13.18
N LEU A 177 -39.19 43.50 -11.93
CA LEU A 177 -39.75 44.36 -10.87
C LEU A 177 -39.58 45.84 -11.22
N GLU A 178 -38.41 46.24 -11.71
CA GLU A 178 -38.14 47.62 -12.11
C GLU A 178 -39.02 48.07 -13.28
N ASP A 179 -39.19 47.23 -14.30
CA ASP A 179 -40.05 47.51 -15.45
C ASP A 179 -41.53 47.60 -15.04
N ALA A 180 -41.99 46.71 -14.14
CA ALA A 180 -43.34 46.76 -13.60
C ALA A 180 -43.60 48.03 -12.76
N GLN A 181 -42.60 48.46 -11.98
CA GLN A 181 -42.67 49.70 -11.20
C GLN A 181 -42.82 50.92 -12.14
N ARG A 182 -41.99 51.00 -13.19
CA ARG A 182 -42.09 52.08 -14.18
C ARG A 182 -43.46 52.11 -14.86
N GLN A 183 -44.02 50.95 -15.20
CA GLN A 183 -45.38 50.88 -15.77
C GLN A 183 -46.46 51.34 -14.80
N ALA A 184 -46.36 50.98 -13.52
CA ALA A 184 -47.28 51.43 -12.48
C ALA A 184 -47.20 52.96 -12.28
N ASP A 185 -46.00 53.53 -12.30
CA ASP A 185 -45.80 54.98 -12.16
C ASP A 185 -46.43 55.74 -13.34
N LEU A 186 -46.27 55.25 -14.58
CA LEU A 186 -46.93 55.83 -15.77
C LEU A 186 -48.45 55.80 -15.67
N LEU A 187 -49.03 54.67 -15.27
CA LEU A 187 -50.49 54.56 -15.07
C LEU A 187 -50.99 55.48 -13.96
N ASN A 188 -50.23 55.64 -12.88
CA ASN A 188 -50.58 56.58 -11.80
C ASN A 188 -50.55 58.03 -12.28
N GLU A 189 -49.60 58.41 -13.14
CA GLU A 189 -49.59 59.74 -13.76
C GLU A 189 -50.82 59.95 -14.66
N GLU A 190 -51.19 58.97 -15.49
CA GLU A 190 -52.42 59.03 -16.31
C GLU A 190 -53.68 59.17 -15.45
N ILE A 191 -53.81 58.39 -14.37
CA ILE A 191 -54.92 58.49 -13.42
C ILE A 191 -54.97 59.89 -12.80
N LYS A 192 -53.82 60.46 -12.43
CA LYS A 192 -53.74 61.79 -11.83
C LYS A 192 -54.19 62.88 -12.80
N ILE A 193 -53.77 62.81 -14.06
CA ILE A 193 -54.19 63.73 -15.13
C ILE A 193 -55.70 63.65 -15.34
N LEU A 194 -56.26 62.43 -15.43
CA LEU A 194 -57.70 62.23 -15.63
C LEU A 194 -58.55 62.64 -14.43
N SER A 195 -58.00 62.59 -13.21
CA SER A 195 -58.70 62.99 -11.98
C SER A 195 -58.81 64.52 -11.76
N GLN A 196 -58.15 65.32 -12.61
CA GLN A 196 -58.17 66.79 -12.56
C GLN A 196 -59.10 67.44 -13.60
N ILE A 197 -59.80 66.62 -14.40
CA ILE A 197 -60.86 67.01 -15.32
C ILE A 197 -62.21 66.83 -14.62
#